data_AF-A0A7V9CLD9-F1
#
_entry.id   AF-A0A7V9CLD9-F1
#
_cell.length_a   1.000
_cell.length_b   1.000
_cell.length_c   1.000
_cell.angle_alpha   90.00
_cell.angle_beta   90.00
_cell.angle_gamma   90.00
#
_symmetry.space_group_name_H-M   'P 1'
#
loop_
_entity.id
_entity.type
_entity.pdbx_description
1 polymer ?
#
loop_
_entity_poly.entity_id
_entity_poly.type
_entity_poly.pdbx_seq_one_letter_code
_entity_poly.pdbx_strand_id
1 'polypeptide(L)'
;GGDTAGVPLRVIVDGLAPGELDATRFRHLVGRSLGWHVLKSHTWQVSRTARGYRFTGRGKGHGAGLCLRGAAALANGGRALPAILAAYLPGARLRALDDTITLRLPAEQSATAGALRDDARTALAELRYRVGAWPPARIAIVVHPTVQAYQRATGRAWWTAAHTRVLGAGRFAIDLAPARDQAARAATLRHEFVHVLTAVALQDTPAWTREGLAHWLAHATGPGDTGHGSTTPRPSTAPCPSDDDVVRPGGLAAMRLAYQGSAACVASRLGGDPRQWRRLAE
;
A
#
# COMPACT_ATOMS: atom_id res chain seq x y z
N GLY A 1 -1.50 41.52 1.53
CA GLY A 1 -2.58 40.75 0.89
C GLY A 1 -2.43 39.28 1.22
N GLY A 2 -3.54 38.58 1.43
CA GLY A 2 -3.56 37.13 1.68
C GLY A 2 -4.03 36.33 0.46
N ASP A 3 -3.74 35.04 0.44
CA ASP A 3 -4.32 34.11 -0.54
C ASP A 3 -5.81 33.83 -0.26
N THR A 4 -6.44 33.02 -1.11
CA THR A 4 -7.85 32.60 -0.99
C THR A 4 -8.15 31.78 0.28
N ALA A 5 -7.13 31.35 1.03
CA ALA A 5 -7.25 30.66 2.31
C ALA A 5 -6.99 31.59 3.53
N GLY A 6 -6.73 32.87 3.31
CA GLY A 6 -6.45 33.85 4.36
C GLY A 6 -5.03 33.76 4.93
N VAL A 7 -4.09 33.18 4.18
CA VAL A 7 -2.66 33.17 4.54
C VAL A 7 -2.03 34.48 4.06
N PRO A 8 -1.48 35.33 4.95
CA PRO A 8 -0.70 36.49 4.53
C PRO A 8 0.49 36.02 3.70
N LEU A 9 0.67 36.59 2.52
CA LEU A 9 1.81 36.28 1.66
C LEU A 9 3.04 37.11 2.05
N ARG A 10 2.80 38.34 2.51
CA ARG A 10 3.83 39.32 2.86
C ARG A 10 3.43 40.18 4.05
N VAL A 11 4.43 40.66 4.78
CA VAL A 11 4.33 41.47 5.99
C VAL A 11 5.20 42.70 5.81
N ILE A 12 4.61 43.89 5.95
CA ILE A 12 5.36 45.14 5.98
C ILE A 12 5.80 45.36 7.43
N VAL A 13 7.09 45.61 7.64
CA VAL A 13 7.67 45.82 8.96
C VAL A 13 8.47 47.10 8.95
N ASP A 14 7.93 48.11 9.63
CA ASP A 14 8.58 49.41 9.75
C ASP A 14 9.85 49.31 10.59
N GLY A 15 10.93 49.95 10.13
CA GLY A 15 12.22 49.98 10.83
C GLY A 15 13.13 48.76 10.61
N LEU A 16 12.76 47.81 9.73
CA LEU A 16 13.63 46.72 9.30
C LEU A 16 14.05 46.88 7.82
N ALA A 17 15.23 46.36 7.48
CA ALA A 17 15.69 46.23 6.10
C ALA A 17 15.87 44.73 5.77
N PRO A 18 15.12 44.17 4.80
CA PRO A 18 14.07 44.82 4.01
C PRO A 18 12.80 45.10 4.83
N GLY A 19 12.11 46.21 4.51
CA GLY A 19 10.85 46.63 5.17
C GLY A 19 9.63 45.80 4.75
N GLU A 20 9.82 44.84 3.86
CA GLU A 20 8.81 43.85 3.47
C GLU A 20 9.43 42.46 3.57
N LEU A 21 8.72 41.56 4.26
CA LEU A 21 9.15 40.18 4.48
C LEU A 21 8.06 39.24 3.98
N ASP A 22 8.45 38.09 3.42
CA ASP A 22 7.52 37.00 3.22
C ASP A 22 7.06 36.46 4.60
N ALA A 23 5.83 35.94 4.66
CA ALA A 23 5.25 35.49 5.93
C ALA A 23 6.03 34.31 6.57
N THR A 24 6.70 33.49 5.76
CA THR A 24 7.54 32.38 6.24
C THR A 24 8.78 32.92 6.96
N ARG A 25 9.47 33.88 6.37
CA ARG A 25 10.65 34.53 6.94
C ARG A 25 10.29 35.34 8.18
N PHE A 26 9.18 36.07 8.15
CA PHE A 26 8.66 36.77 9.33
C PHE A 26 8.40 35.81 10.50
N ARG A 27 7.69 34.70 10.25
CA ARG A 27 7.45 33.67 11.26
C ARG A 27 8.76 33.05 11.78
N HIS A 28 9.74 32.79 10.92
CA HIS A 28 11.03 32.26 11.34
C HIS A 28 11.78 33.24 12.26
N LEU A 29 11.79 34.54 11.93
CA LEU A 29 12.39 35.56 12.77
C LEU A 29 11.71 35.61 14.14
N VAL A 30 10.38 35.66 14.18
CA VAL A 30 9.61 35.62 15.45
C VAL A 30 9.88 34.32 16.21
N GLY A 31 9.92 33.18 15.53
CA GLY A 31 10.18 31.89 16.14
C GLY A 31 11.57 31.77 16.77
N ARG A 32 12.59 32.34 16.11
CA ARG A 32 13.98 32.37 16.61
C ARG A 32 14.18 33.37 17.74
N SER A 33 13.54 34.54 17.68
CA SER A 33 13.76 35.61 18.66
C SER A 33 12.83 35.52 19.89
N LEU A 34 11.57 35.12 19.70
CA LEU A 34 10.52 35.15 20.73
C LEU A 34 9.93 33.76 21.03
N GLY A 35 10.29 32.75 20.24
CA GLY A 35 9.85 31.36 20.41
C GLY A 35 8.71 30.95 19.49
N TRP A 36 8.75 29.69 19.05
CA TRP A 36 7.79 29.10 18.10
C TRP A 36 6.34 28.98 18.60
N HIS A 37 6.10 29.25 19.88
CA HIS A 37 4.76 29.23 20.48
C HIS A 37 3.99 30.55 20.24
N VAL A 38 4.68 31.63 19.85
CA VAL A 38 4.11 32.97 19.62
C VAL A 38 3.31 33.00 18.31
N LEU A 39 3.94 32.62 17.19
CA LEU A 39 3.29 32.49 15.88
C LEU A 39 3.21 31.02 15.45
N LYS A 40 2.10 30.37 15.80
CA LYS A 40 1.93 28.90 15.70
C LYS A 40 1.73 28.39 14.27
N SER A 41 1.12 29.16 13.36
CA SER A 41 0.90 28.82 11.94
C SER A 41 1.33 29.95 10.98
N HIS A 42 1.17 29.76 9.67
CA HIS A 42 1.24 30.83 8.68
C HIS A 42 -0.12 31.51 8.47
N THR A 43 -1.20 30.95 9.03
CA THR A 43 -2.57 31.45 8.88
C THR A 43 -2.94 32.33 10.07
N TRP A 44 -2.72 33.64 9.93
CA TRP A 44 -2.99 34.62 10.98
C TRP A 44 -3.42 35.96 10.39
N GLN A 45 -4.13 36.73 11.20
CA GLN A 45 -4.47 38.12 10.99
C GLN A 45 -3.78 38.96 12.07
N VAL A 46 -3.41 40.19 11.73
CA VAL A 46 -2.79 41.13 12.65
C VAL A 46 -3.67 42.37 12.79
N SER A 47 -3.86 42.82 14.02
CA SER A 47 -4.54 44.07 14.35
C SER A 47 -3.63 44.93 15.23
N ARG A 48 -3.62 46.24 14.98
CA ARG A 48 -2.92 47.19 15.85
C ARG A 48 -3.73 47.39 17.13
N THR A 49 -3.03 47.51 18.24
CA THR A 49 -3.59 47.78 19.57
C THR A 49 -2.87 48.99 20.18
N ALA A 50 -3.39 49.55 21.27
CA ALA A 50 -2.76 50.68 21.96
C ALA A 50 -1.32 50.39 22.45
N ARG A 51 -0.94 49.11 22.62
CA ARG A 51 0.37 48.68 23.15
C ARG A 51 1.21 47.87 22.16
N GLY A 52 0.83 47.83 20.87
CA GLY A 52 1.55 47.05 19.86
C GLY A 52 0.63 46.31 18.90
N TYR A 53 0.90 45.03 18.62
CA TYR A 53 0.17 44.24 17.62
C TYR A 53 -0.39 42.96 18.22
N ARG A 54 -1.63 42.62 17.87
CA ARG A 54 -2.27 41.35 18.23
C ARG A 54 -2.39 40.46 17.00
N PHE A 55 -1.83 39.27 17.10
CA PHE A 55 -1.95 38.21 16.09
C PHE A 55 -3.01 37.20 16.52
N THR A 56 -3.97 36.92 15.65
CA THR A 56 -4.98 35.85 15.81
C THR A 56 -4.90 34.92 14.62
N GLY A 57 -4.90 33.61 14.85
CA GLY A 57 -4.68 32.65 13.76
C GLY A 57 -5.20 31.26 14.06
N ARG A 58 -5.15 30.39 13.06
CA ARG A 58 -5.58 28.99 13.15
C ARG A 58 -4.46 28.04 12.75
N GLY A 59 -4.49 26.83 13.30
CA GLY A 59 -3.55 25.76 12.96
C GLY A 59 -2.22 25.84 13.71
N LYS A 60 -1.34 24.87 13.42
CA LYS A 60 0.01 24.76 13.98
C LYS A 60 0.93 24.14 12.92
N GLY A 61 2.08 24.76 12.66
CA GLY A 61 3.06 24.30 11.67
C GLY A 61 3.09 25.13 10.38
N HIS A 62 3.79 24.60 9.38
CA HIS A 62 4.02 25.28 8.10
C HIS A 62 2.89 25.12 7.08
N GLY A 63 1.92 24.23 7.32
CA GLY A 63 0.73 24.08 6.46
C GLY A 63 0.99 23.35 5.14
N ALA A 64 2.18 22.79 4.94
CA ALA A 64 2.54 22.01 3.76
C ALA A 64 2.70 20.52 4.12
N GLY A 65 2.19 19.62 3.28
CA GLY A 65 2.29 18.17 3.44
C GLY A 65 1.26 17.57 4.42
N LEU A 66 1.68 16.56 5.17
CA LEU A 66 0.79 15.75 6.02
C LEU A 66 0.42 16.48 7.33
N CYS A 67 -0.87 16.80 7.50
CA CYS A 67 -1.37 17.30 8.78
C CYS A 67 -1.56 16.13 9.76
N LEU A 68 -0.66 15.95 10.73
CA LEU A 68 -0.70 14.82 11.67
C LEU A 68 -2.04 14.69 12.41
N ARG A 69 -2.63 15.80 12.86
CA ARG A 69 -3.95 15.77 13.52
C ARG A 69 -5.07 15.35 12.58
N GLY A 70 -5.06 15.84 11.34
CA GLY A 70 -6.06 15.47 10.35
C GLY A 70 -5.89 14.03 9.88
N ALA A 71 -4.65 13.58 9.70
CA ALA A 71 -4.32 12.19 9.44
C ALA A 71 -4.79 11.27 10.57
N ALA A 72 -4.57 11.64 11.84
CA ALA A 72 -5.07 10.89 12.99
C ALA A 72 -6.61 10.86 13.04
N ALA A 73 -7.28 11.97 12.72
CA ALA A 73 -8.75 12.02 12.65
C ALA A 73 -9.29 11.11 11.54
N LEU A 74 -8.67 11.12 10.35
CA LEU A 74 -9.02 10.21 9.25
C LEU A 74 -8.79 8.74 9.63
N ALA A 75 -7.67 8.43 10.30
CA ALA A 75 -7.36 7.09 10.78
C ALA A 75 -8.36 6.60 11.83
N ASN A 76 -8.71 7.45 12.80
CA ASN A 76 -9.74 7.15 13.80
C ASN A 76 -11.13 6.98 13.16
N GLY A 77 -11.37 7.64 12.03
CA GLY A 77 -12.56 7.44 11.18
C GLY A 77 -12.48 6.23 10.25
N GLY A 78 -11.48 5.35 10.41
CA GLY A 78 -11.34 4.10 9.64
C GLY A 78 -10.73 4.24 8.25
N ARG A 79 -10.28 5.44 7.84
CA ARG A 79 -9.55 5.60 6.57
C ARG A 79 -8.16 4.98 6.72
N ALA A 80 -7.77 4.10 5.82
CA ALA A 80 -6.41 3.55 5.92
C ALA A 80 -5.36 4.46 5.30
N LEU A 81 -4.10 4.12 5.57
CA LEU A 81 -2.91 4.90 5.21
C LEU A 81 -2.88 5.36 3.75
N PRO A 82 -3.14 4.55 2.70
CA PRO A 82 -3.08 5.05 1.33
C PRO A 82 -4.07 6.19 1.06
N ALA A 83 -5.29 6.08 1.62
CA ALA A 83 -6.32 7.11 1.48
C ALA A 83 -5.98 8.38 2.27
N ILE A 84 -5.37 8.22 3.46
CA ILE A 84 -4.85 9.34 4.25
C ILE A 84 -3.74 10.06 3.51
N LEU A 85 -2.75 9.32 3.00
CA LEU A 85 -1.62 9.89 2.26
C LEU A 85 -2.10 10.58 0.99
N ALA A 86 -3.04 9.98 0.24
CA ALA A 86 -3.60 10.60 -0.96
C ALA A 86 -4.30 11.95 -0.68
N ALA A 87 -4.88 12.14 0.51
CA ALA A 87 -5.51 13.40 0.90
C ALA A 87 -4.50 14.55 1.13
N TYR A 88 -3.25 14.24 1.44
CA TYR A 88 -2.20 15.24 1.73
C TYR A 88 -1.07 15.27 0.71
N LEU A 89 -0.84 14.17 0.01
CA LEU A 89 0.26 13.91 -0.91
C LEU A 89 -0.32 13.26 -2.18
N PRO A 90 -1.11 13.99 -2.98
CA PRO A 90 -1.72 13.44 -4.18
C PRO A 90 -0.65 12.93 -5.14
N GLY A 91 -0.82 11.70 -5.63
CA GLY A 91 0.15 11.04 -6.52
C GLY A 91 1.32 10.33 -5.81
N ALA A 92 1.46 10.46 -4.48
CA ALA A 92 2.46 9.69 -3.74
C ALA A 92 2.16 8.19 -3.78
N ARG A 93 3.22 7.37 -3.91
CA ARG A 93 3.13 5.91 -3.91
C ARG A 93 4.02 5.32 -2.82
N LEU A 94 3.53 4.31 -2.12
CA LEU A 94 4.35 3.52 -1.21
C LEU A 94 5.33 2.66 -2.02
N ARG A 95 6.58 2.55 -1.56
CA ARG A 95 7.59 1.70 -2.20
C ARG A 95 8.41 0.97 -1.15
N ALA A 96 8.65 -0.32 -1.38
CA ALA A 96 9.47 -1.15 -0.52
C ALA A 96 10.92 -1.05 -0.99
N LEU A 97 11.76 -0.35 -0.20
CA LEU A 97 13.13 -0.01 -0.59
C LEU A 97 14.17 -1.03 -0.10
N ASP A 98 13.88 -1.73 1.00
CA ASP A 98 14.77 -2.77 1.54
C ASP A 98 14.67 -4.10 0.76
N ASP A 99 13.70 -4.20 -0.15
CA ASP A 99 13.46 -5.36 -1.00
C ASP A 99 14.29 -5.31 -2.29
N THR A 100 14.92 -6.44 -2.63
CA THR A 100 15.62 -6.59 -3.90
C THR A 100 14.70 -7.29 -4.89
N ILE A 101 14.26 -6.57 -5.93
CA ILE A 101 13.45 -7.14 -7.03
C ILE A 101 14.27 -7.15 -8.32
N THR A 102 14.60 -8.36 -8.79
CA THR A 102 15.20 -8.57 -10.11
C THR A 102 14.14 -9.04 -11.09
N LEU A 103 14.26 -8.64 -12.35
CA LEU A 103 13.31 -9.02 -13.40
C LEU A 103 14.04 -9.77 -14.50
N ARG A 104 13.46 -10.87 -14.96
CA ARG A 104 13.83 -11.55 -16.20
C ARG A 104 12.60 -11.54 -17.11
N LEU A 105 12.69 -10.79 -18.20
CA LEU A 105 11.62 -10.67 -19.19
C LEU A 105 12.08 -11.21 -20.55
N PRO A 106 11.14 -11.60 -21.43
CA PRO A 106 11.43 -11.79 -22.84
C PRO A 106 11.98 -10.51 -23.47
N ALA A 107 12.85 -10.64 -24.48
CA ALA A 107 13.58 -9.52 -25.07
C ALA A 107 12.62 -8.43 -25.62
N GLU A 108 11.53 -8.85 -26.23
CA GLU A 108 10.46 -8.01 -26.76
C GLU A 108 9.71 -7.19 -25.70
N GLN A 109 9.81 -7.58 -24.43
CA GLN A 109 9.16 -6.89 -23.30
C GLN A 109 10.12 -6.02 -22.49
N SER A 110 11.39 -5.92 -22.89
CA SER A 110 12.44 -5.21 -22.13
C SER A 110 12.07 -3.75 -21.83
N ALA A 111 11.38 -3.07 -22.74
CA ALA A 111 10.92 -1.69 -22.55
C ALA A 111 9.94 -1.53 -21.37
N THR A 112 9.22 -2.60 -20.99
CA THR A 112 8.24 -2.57 -19.89
C THR A 112 8.84 -2.88 -18.51
N ALA A 113 10.14 -3.21 -18.45
CA ALA A 113 10.79 -3.64 -17.22
C ALA A 113 10.75 -2.58 -16.11
N GLY A 114 10.87 -1.30 -16.46
CA GLY A 114 10.77 -0.19 -15.50
C GLY A 114 9.40 -0.13 -14.82
N ALA A 115 8.34 -0.09 -15.63
CA ALA A 115 6.96 -0.06 -15.15
C ALA A 115 6.62 -1.30 -14.31
N LEU A 116 7.02 -2.50 -14.75
CA LEU A 116 6.78 -3.73 -13.99
C LEU A 116 7.48 -3.71 -12.63
N ARG A 117 8.72 -3.22 -12.56
CA ARG A 117 9.46 -3.11 -11.29
C ARG A 117 8.77 -2.15 -10.34
N ASP A 118 8.24 -1.05 -10.86
CA ASP A 118 7.56 -0.03 -10.08
C ASP A 118 6.22 -0.52 -9.53
N ASP A 119 5.44 -1.20 -10.36
CA ASP A 119 4.19 -1.83 -9.94
C ASP A 119 4.45 -2.92 -8.89
N ALA A 120 5.48 -3.75 -9.10
CA ALA A 120 5.89 -4.78 -8.15
C ALA A 120 6.27 -4.19 -6.78
N ARG A 121 7.10 -3.13 -6.76
CA ARG A 121 7.49 -2.43 -5.53
C ARG A 121 6.31 -1.79 -4.81
N THR A 122 5.36 -1.24 -5.57
CA THR A 122 4.15 -0.62 -5.02
C THR A 122 3.26 -1.67 -4.39
N ALA A 123 2.96 -2.76 -5.11
CA ALA A 123 2.13 -3.85 -4.62
C ALA A 123 2.72 -4.52 -3.37
N LEU A 124 4.04 -4.75 -3.35
CA LEU A 124 4.73 -5.32 -2.19
C LEU A 124 4.64 -4.38 -0.97
N ALA A 125 4.87 -3.08 -1.16
CA ALA A 125 4.79 -2.10 -0.06
C ALA A 125 3.38 -2.01 0.54
N GLU A 126 2.36 -1.97 -0.31
CA GLU A 126 0.96 -1.95 0.12
C GLU A 126 0.59 -3.22 0.89
N LEU A 127 1.01 -4.39 0.40
CA LEU A 127 0.76 -5.65 1.09
C LEU A 127 1.48 -5.72 2.44
N ARG A 128 2.75 -5.34 2.53
CA ARG A 128 3.50 -5.28 3.81
C ARG A 128 2.74 -4.47 4.85
N TYR A 129 2.21 -3.31 4.47
CA TYR A 129 1.40 -2.48 5.36
C TYR A 129 0.09 -3.17 5.79
N ARG A 130 -0.60 -3.83 4.84
CA ARG A 130 -1.86 -4.54 5.12
C ARG A 130 -1.67 -5.74 6.04
N VAL A 131 -0.64 -6.56 5.81
CA VAL A 131 -0.40 -7.79 6.58
C VAL A 131 0.51 -7.58 7.80
N GLY A 132 1.24 -6.47 7.88
CA GLY A 132 2.17 -6.22 8.99
C GLY A 132 3.39 -7.16 8.98
N ALA A 133 3.91 -7.49 7.79
CA ALA A 133 5.08 -8.35 7.61
C ALA A 133 6.25 -7.55 7.02
N TRP A 134 7.35 -7.44 7.77
CA TRP A 134 8.51 -6.60 7.46
C TRP A 134 9.87 -7.29 7.25
N PRO A 135 10.00 -8.63 7.09
CA PRO A 135 11.31 -9.20 6.77
C PRO A 135 11.69 -8.84 5.32
N PRO A 136 12.93 -8.42 5.02
CA PRO A 136 13.35 -8.11 3.66
C PRO A 136 13.29 -9.34 2.77
N ALA A 137 12.89 -9.17 1.52
CA ALA A 137 12.77 -10.23 0.53
C ALA A 137 13.68 -9.96 -0.67
N ARG A 138 14.30 -11.03 -1.17
CA ARG A 138 15.03 -11.01 -2.45
C ARG A 138 14.22 -11.80 -3.46
N ILE A 139 13.59 -11.11 -4.41
CA ILE A 139 12.56 -11.66 -5.29
C ILE A 139 13.03 -11.56 -6.75
N ALA A 140 13.16 -12.71 -7.40
CA ALA A 140 13.35 -12.79 -8.84
C ALA A 140 12.00 -12.98 -9.53
N ILE A 141 11.53 -11.99 -10.28
CA ILE A 141 10.31 -12.13 -11.10
C ILE A 141 10.71 -12.54 -12.51
N VAL A 142 10.19 -13.68 -12.95
CA VAL A 142 10.43 -14.25 -14.26
C VAL A 142 9.14 -14.17 -15.07
N VAL A 143 9.13 -13.39 -16.16
CA VAL A 143 8.03 -13.38 -17.12
C VAL A 143 8.37 -14.38 -18.22
N HIS A 144 7.50 -15.36 -18.42
CA HIS A 144 7.66 -16.34 -19.50
C HIS A 144 7.02 -15.83 -20.79
N PRO A 145 7.61 -16.11 -21.96
CA PRO A 145 7.14 -15.58 -23.25
C PRO A 145 5.80 -16.19 -23.69
N THR A 146 5.53 -17.44 -23.31
CA THR A 146 4.30 -18.15 -23.65
C THR A 146 3.79 -18.95 -22.45
N VAL A 147 2.50 -19.28 -22.46
CA VAL A 147 1.91 -20.19 -21.47
C VAL A 147 2.64 -21.54 -21.48
N GLN A 148 2.97 -22.07 -22.66
CA GLN A 148 3.69 -23.34 -22.78
C GLN A 148 5.10 -23.28 -22.17
N ALA A 149 5.83 -22.17 -22.34
CA ALA A 149 7.13 -21.98 -21.71
C ALA A 149 7.02 -21.95 -20.18
N TYR A 150 6.02 -21.23 -19.66
CA TYR A 150 5.70 -21.19 -18.24
C TYR A 150 5.39 -22.59 -17.69
N GLN A 151 4.53 -23.36 -18.37
CA GLN A 151 4.19 -24.73 -17.95
C GLN A 151 5.42 -25.64 -17.90
N ARG A 152 6.28 -25.61 -18.93
CA ARG A 152 7.51 -26.39 -18.95
C ARG A 152 8.47 -26.02 -17.82
N ALA A 153 8.57 -24.73 -17.50
CA ALA A 153 9.47 -24.24 -16.47
C ALA A 153 8.96 -24.50 -15.04
N THR A 154 7.65 -24.54 -14.84
CA THR A 154 7.03 -24.58 -13.50
C THR A 154 6.30 -25.89 -13.18
N GLY A 155 5.99 -26.71 -14.18
CA GLY A 155 5.13 -27.88 -14.05
C GLY A 155 3.66 -27.56 -13.77
N ARG A 156 3.27 -26.28 -13.75
CA ARG A 156 1.91 -25.85 -13.41
C ARG A 156 0.98 -25.99 -14.61
N ALA A 157 -0.32 -26.13 -14.35
CA ALA A 157 -1.33 -26.20 -15.39
C ALA A 157 -1.47 -24.87 -16.14
N TRP A 158 -1.87 -24.92 -17.43
CA TRP A 158 -1.95 -23.77 -18.32
C TRP A 158 -2.90 -22.65 -17.85
N TRP A 159 -3.86 -23.00 -16.99
CA TRP A 159 -4.83 -22.06 -16.43
C TRP A 159 -4.34 -21.30 -15.19
N THR A 160 -3.13 -21.60 -14.71
CA THR A 160 -2.49 -20.83 -13.63
C THR A 160 -1.74 -19.63 -14.19
N ALA A 161 -1.79 -18.50 -13.47
CA ALA A 161 -1.18 -17.25 -13.91
C ALA A 161 0.25 -17.04 -13.37
N ALA A 162 0.58 -17.70 -12.26
CA ALA A 162 1.89 -17.59 -11.63
C ALA A 162 2.17 -18.72 -10.64
N HIS A 163 3.43 -18.78 -10.21
CA HIS A 163 3.90 -19.66 -9.15
C HIS A 163 5.08 -19.05 -8.39
N THR A 164 4.94 -18.92 -7.07
CA THR A 164 6.03 -18.56 -6.16
C THR A 164 6.80 -19.79 -5.70
N ARG A 165 8.13 -19.73 -5.79
CA ARG A 165 9.08 -20.72 -5.28
C ARG A 165 9.96 -20.12 -4.19
N VAL A 166 10.13 -20.86 -3.10
CA VAL A 166 11.04 -20.51 -2.00
C VAL A 166 12.42 -21.07 -2.30
N LEU A 167 13.44 -20.22 -2.37
CA LEU A 167 14.83 -20.59 -2.67
C LEU A 167 15.72 -20.65 -1.41
N GLY A 168 15.13 -20.45 -0.22
CA GLY A 168 15.81 -20.39 1.07
C GLY A 168 16.49 -19.04 1.34
N ALA A 169 16.83 -18.78 2.61
CA ALA A 169 17.51 -17.56 3.08
C ALA A 169 16.83 -16.24 2.63
N GLY A 170 15.49 -16.19 2.68
CA GLY A 170 14.70 -15.03 2.27
C GLY A 170 14.72 -14.73 0.77
N ARG A 171 15.13 -15.71 -0.06
CA ARG A 171 15.12 -15.62 -1.52
C ARG A 171 13.91 -16.33 -2.10
N PHE A 172 13.30 -15.71 -3.10
CA PHE A 172 12.08 -16.17 -3.75
C PHE A 172 12.20 -15.99 -5.26
N ALA A 173 11.51 -16.84 -6.01
CA ALA A 173 11.26 -16.63 -7.44
C ALA A 173 9.76 -16.64 -7.70
N ILE A 174 9.28 -15.70 -8.51
CA ILE A 174 7.89 -15.63 -8.98
C ILE A 174 7.92 -15.85 -10.48
N ASP A 175 7.46 -17.01 -10.92
CA ASP A 175 7.31 -17.34 -12.33
C ASP A 175 5.91 -16.89 -12.79
N LEU A 176 5.84 -16.01 -13.80
CA LEU A 176 4.62 -15.43 -14.35
C LEU A 176 4.34 -15.97 -15.75
N ALA A 177 3.13 -16.47 -15.97
CA ALA A 177 2.60 -16.69 -17.31
C ALA A 177 2.32 -15.33 -18.00
N PRO A 178 2.25 -15.28 -19.35
CA PRO A 178 1.84 -14.07 -20.06
C PRO A 178 0.47 -13.56 -19.55
N ALA A 179 0.43 -12.33 -19.07
CA ALA A 179 -0.79 -11.70 -18.58
C ALA A 179 -1.58 -11.05 -19.73
N ARG A 180 -2.92 -11.06 -19.62
CA ARG A 180 -3.82 -10.43 -20.61
C ARG A 180 -3.64 -8.92 -20.68
N ASP A 181 -3.48 -8.29 -19.52
CA ASP A 181 -3.32 -6.85 -19.36
C ASP A 181 -2.53 -6.51 -18.07
N GLN A 182 -2.31 -5.23 -17.82
CA GLN A 182 -1.58 -4.73 -16.65
C GLN A 182 -2.35 -4.98 -15.34
N ALA A 183 -3.69 -4.87 -15.33
CA ALA A 183 -4.50 -5.03 -14.13
C ALA A 183 -4.51 -6.48 -13.65
N ALA A 184 -4.66 -7.44 -14.58
CA ALA A 184 -4.55 -8.87 -14.33
C ALA A 184 -3.17 -9.21 -13.74
N ARG A 185 -2.10 -8.65 -14.31
CA ARG A 185 -0.73 -8.84 -13.81
C ARG A 185 -0.55 -8.29 -12.40
N ALA A 186 -1.09 -7.10 -12.12
CA ALA A 186 -1.03 -6.49 -10.79
C ALA A 186 -1.77 -7.33 -9.74
N ALA A 187 -2.94 -7.88 -10.09
CA ALA A 187 -3.67 -8.81 -9.22
C ALA A 187 -2.87 -10.09 -8.94
N THR A 188 -2.30 -10.70 -9.98
CA THR A 188 -1.43 -11.87 -9.84
C THR A 188 -0.22 -11.58 -8.96
N LEU A 189 0.48 -10.47 -9.16
CA LEU A 189 1.61 -10.10 -8.32
C LEU A 189 1.22 -9.91 -6.85
N ARG A 190 0.05 -9.31 -6.58
CA ARG A 190 -0.44 -9.21 -5.19
C ARG A 190 -0.66 -10.59 -4.57
N HIS A 191 -1.24 -11.53 -5.31
CA HIS A 191 -1.42 -12.92 -4.85
C HIS A 191 -0.08 -13.56 -4.50
N GLU A 192 0.89 -13.51 -5.42
CA GLU A 192 2.20 -14.12 -5.22
C GLU A 192 3.02 -13.45 -4.10
N PHE A 193 2.90 -12.14 -3.92
CA PHE A 193 3.58 -11.47 -2.80
C PHE A 193 3.03 -11.87 -1.43
N VAL A 194 1.77 -12.29 -1.31
CA VAL A 194 1.28 -12.86 -0.05
C VAL A 194 2.03 -14.15 0.26
N HIS A 195 2.24 -15.02 -0.73
CA HIS A 195 3.05 -16.22 -0.57
C HIS A 195 4.48 -15.88 -0.16
N VAL A 196 5.11 -14.87 -0.79
CA VAL A 196 6.45 -14.41 -0.38
C VAL A 196 6.49 -13.93 1.07
N LEU A 197 5.56 -13.07 1.47
CA LEU A 197 5.56 -12.42 2.78
C LEU A 197 5.22 -13.38 3.93
N THR A 198 4.49 -14.46 3.64
CA THR A 198 3.97 -15.39 4.65
C THR A 198 4.65 -16.76 4.60
N ALA A 199 5.48 -17.03 3.58
CA ALA A 199 6.10 -18.34 3.32
C ALA A 199 6.71 -19.00 4.56
N VAL A 200 7.54 -18.27 5.32
CA VAL A 200 8.24 -18.85 6.48
C VAL A 200 7.27 -19.22 7.60
N ALA A 201 6.32 -18.34 7.91
CA ALA A 201 5.42 -18.53 9.03
C ALA A 201 4.28 -19.51 8.71
N LEU A 202 3.90 -19.64 7.44
CA LEU A 202 2.81 -20.53 7.00
C LEU A 202 3.31 -21.81 6.32
N GLN A 203 4.61 -22.11 6.31
CA GLN A 203 5.18 -23.22 5.55
C GLN A 203 4.51 -24.58 5.83
N ASP A 204 4.14 -24.82 7.10
CA ASP A 204 3.56 -26.08 7.59
C ASP A 204 2.03 -26.05 7.63
N THR A 205 1.42 -24.95 7.17
CA THR A 205 -0.04 -24.82 7.12
C THR A 205 -0.62 -25.45 5.86
N PRO A 206 -1.89 -25.92 5.92
CA PRO A 206 -2.57 -26.50 4.77
C PRO A 206 -2.50 -25.60 3.52
N ALA A 207 -2.35 -26.20 2.35
CA ALA A 207 -2.31 -25.47 1.08
C ALA A 207 -3.55 -24.59 0.87
N TRP A 208 -4.73 -25.07 1.27
CA TRP A 208 -5.95 -24.27 1.18
C TRP A 208 -5.89 -23.00 2.05
N THR A 209 -5.20 -23.05 3.20
CA THR A 209 -5.02 -21.89 4.08
C THR A 209 -4.11 -20.84 3.43
N ARG A 210 -2.97 -21.28 2.87
CA ARG A 210 -2.02 -20.39 2.17
C ARG A 210 -2.64 -19.75 0.93
N GLU A 211 -3.27 -20.54 0.06
CA GLU A 211 -3.93 -20.01 -1.14
C GLU A 211 -5.16 -19.15 -0.81
N GLY A 212 -5.92 -19.51 0.24
CA GLY A 212 -7.04 -18.72 0.72
C GLY A 212 -6.62 -17.33 1.18
N LEU A 213 -5.54 -17.23 1.96
CA LEU A 213 -4.99 -15.94 2.39
C LEU A 213 -4.51 -15.10 1.21
N ALA A 214 -3.76 -15.72 0.29
CA ALA A 214 -3.27 -15.04 -0.91
C ALA A 214 -4.42 -14.52 -1.78
N HIS A 215 -5.43 -15.35 -2.02
CA HIS A 215 -6.60 -14.98 -2.82
C HIS A 215 -7.41 -13.88 -2.15
N TRP A 216 -7.68 -13.98 -0.84
CA TRP A 216 -8.42 -12.97 -0.10
C TRP A 216 -7.74 -11.60 -0.16
N LEU A 217 -6.42 -11.54 0.08
CA LEU A 217 -5.68 -10.29 0.11
C LEU A 217 -5.44 -9.67 -1.27
N ALA A 218 -5.28 -10.51 -2.31
CA ALA A 218 -5.10 -10.04 -3.69
C ALA A 218 -6.35 -9.34 -4.25
N HIS A 219 -7.54 -9.77 -3.79
CA HIS A 219 -8.84 -9.31 -4.26
C HIS A 219 -9.58 -8.36 -3.31
N ALA A 220 -9.19 -8.29 -2.04
CA ALA A 220 -9.71 -7.26 -1.14
C ALA A 220 -9.21 -5.88 -1.65
N THR A 221 -10.12 -5.16 -2.32
CA THR A 221 -9.89 -3.82 -2.86
C THR A 221 -9.56 -2.84 -1.73
N GLY A 222 -8.90 -1.75 -2.12
CA GLY A 222 -8.30 -0.81 -1.19
C GLY A 222 -9.28 -0.24 -0.14
N PRO A 223 -8.76 0.29 0.97
CA PRO A 223 -9.51 0.76 2.13
C PRO A 223 -10.25 2.11 1.93
N GLY A 224 -10.74 2.35 0.72
CA GLY A 224 -11.48 3.56 0.34
C GLY A 224 -12.69 3.30 -0.57
N ASP A 225 -13.06 2.05 -0.80
CA ASP A 225 -14.27 1.72 -1.54
C ASP A 225 -15.48 1.73 -0.58
N THR A 226 -16.17 2.87 -0.51
CA THR A 226 -17.53 2.99 0.02
C THR A 226 -18.59 2.66 -1.05
N GLY A 227 -18.16 2.14 -2.21
CA GLY A 227 -19.02 1.72 -3.30
C GLY A 227 -19.70 0.40 -2.98
N HIS A 228 -21.00 0.34 -3.24
CA HIS A 228 -21.91 -0.79 -3.07
C HIS A 228 -21.58 -1.99 -4.00
N GLY A 229 -20.33 -2.46 -4.02
CA GLY A 229 -19.90 -3.52 -4.95
C GLY A 229 -18.57 -4.21 -4.62
N SER A 230 -18.09 -4.14 -3.37
CA SER A 230 -16.88 -4.86 -2.93
C SER A 230 -17.24 -6.15 -2.20
N THR A 231 -16.97 -7.28 -2.86
CA THR A 231 -17.16 -8.64 -2.35
C THR A 231 -16.13 -8.95 -1.26
N THR A 232 -16.32 -8.39 -0.07
CA THR A 232 -15.77 -9.04 1.12
C THR A 232 -16.33 -10.47 1.11
N PRO A 233 -15.50 -11.53 1.13
CA PRO A 233 -16.01 -12.89 1.12
C PRO A 233 -17.02 -13.02 2.26
N ARG A 234 -18.30 -13.24 1.94
CA ARG A 234 -19.31 -13.47 2.97
C ARG A 234 -18.88 -14.72 3.74
N PRO A 235 -18.98 -14.71 5.08
CA PRO A 235 -18.74 -15.91 5.87
C PRO A 235 -19.62 -17.04 5.29
N SER A 236 -18.95 -18.10 4.84
CA SER A 236 -19.60 -19.26 4.24
C SER A 236 -19.90 -20.27 5.34
N THR A 237 -21.10 -20.85 5.31
CA THR A 237 -21.45 -22.02 6.13
C THR A 237 -21.01 -23.34 5.48
N ALA A 238 -20.52 -23.28 4.24
CA ALA A 238 -19.96 -24.44 3.56
C ALA A 238 -18.63 -24.85 4.21
N PRO A 239 -18.30 -26.17 4.22
CA PRO A 239 -17.01 -26.63 4.71
C PRO A 239 -15.87 -26.00 3.91
N CYS A 240 -14.73 -25.79 4.58
CA CYS A 240 -13.53 -25.29 3.92
C CYS A 240 -13.01 -26.31 2.89
N PRO A 241 -12.46 -25.84 1.76
CA PRO A 241 -11.83 -26.73 0.78
C PRO A 241 -10.70 -27.54 1.39
N SER A 242 -10.44 -28.71 0.80
CA SER A 242 -9.29 -29.55 1.14
C SER A 242 -8.02 -29.08 0.41
N ASP A 243 -6.86 -29.60 0.84
CA ASP A 243 -5.60 -29.35 0.13
C ASP A 243 -5.62 -29.92 -1.29
N ASP A 244 -6.29 -31.05 -1.51
CA ASP A 244 -6.39 -31.64 -2.84
C ASP A 244 -7.22 -30.78 -3.80
N ASP A 245 -8.30 -30.16 -3.31
CA ASP A 245 -9.11 -29.21 -4.10
C ASP A 245 -8.28 -28.03 -4.63
N VAL A 246 -7.24 -27.64 -3.88
CA VAL A 246 -6.40 -26.47 -4.15
C VAL A 246 -5.14 -26.84 -4.92
N VAL A 247 -4.48 -27.95 -4.56
CA VAL A 247 -3.21 -28.38 -5.17
C VAL A 247 -3.43 -29.14 -6.48
N ARG A 248 -4.50 -29.94 -6.57
CA ARG A 248 -4.82 -30.79 -7.73
C ARG A 248 -6.26 -30.57 -8.21
N PRO A 249 -6.65 -29.33 -8.55
CA PRO A 249 -8.00 -29.06 -9.02
C PRO A 249 -8.26 -29.77 -10.36
N GLY A 250 -9.46 -30.33 -10.53
CA GLY A 250 -9.88 -30.99 -11.78
C GLY A 250 -10.03 -30.06 -12.99
N GLY A 251 -9.73 -28.77 -12.86
CA GLY A 251 -9.75 -27.78 -13.93
C GLY A 251 -9.84 -26.35 -13.41
N LEU A 252 -9.92 -25.37 -14.32
CA LEU A 252 -9.96 -23.95 -13.98
C LEU A 252 -11.18 -23.58 -13.11
N ALA A 253 -12.36 -24.14 -13.40
CA ALA A 253 -13.58 -23.86 -12.64
C ALA A 253 -13.47 -24.38 -11.20
N ALA A 254 -12.98 -25.62 -11.03
CA ALA A 254 -12.74 -26.22 -9.72
C ALA A 254 -11.71 -25.42 -8.92
N MET A 255 -10.60 -25.00 -9.54
CA MET A 255 -9.58 -24.17 -8.89
C MET A 255 -10.16 -22.85 -8.39
N ARG A 256 -10.98 -22.15 -9.21
CA ARG A 256 -11.61 -20.89 -8.82
C ARG A 256 -12.54 -21.07 -7.63
N LEU A 257 -13.36 -22.11 -7.62
CA LEU A 257 -14.24 -22.43 -6.50
C LEU A 257 -13.45 -22.75 -5.23
N ALA A 258 -12.39 -23.56 -5.34
CA ALA A 258 -11.51 -23.90 -4.23
C ALA A 258 -10.82 -22.65 -3.66
N TYR A 259 -10.31 -21.75 -4.50
CA TYR A 259 -9.63 -20.53 -4.04
C TYR A 259 -10.61 -19.54 -3.39
N GLN A 260 -11.82 -19.39 -3.94
CA GLN A 260 -12.87 -18.55 -3.36
C GLN A 260 -13.36 -19.09 -2.02
N GLY A 261 -13.62 -20.41 -1.94
CA GLY A 261 -14.02 -21.06 -0.69
C GLY A 261 -12.92 -20.96 0.38
N SER A 262 -11.67 -21.15 -0.02
CA SER A 262 -10.50 -21.01 0.87
C SER A 262 -10.38 -19.59 1.42
N ALA A 263 -10.54 -18.58 0.55
CA ALA A 263 -10.54 -17.17 0.95
C ALA A 263 -11.67 -16.84 1.94
N ALA A 264 -12.88 -17.35 1.71
CA ALA A 264 -14.01 -17.16 2.62
C ALA A 264 -13.75 -17.79 4.00
N CYS A 265 -13.19 -19.01 4.02
CA CYS A 265 -12.80 -19.68 5.26
C CYS A 265 -11.71 -18.93 6.03
N VAL A 266 -10.64 -18.50 5.34
CA VAL A 266 -9.55 -17.73 5.95
C VAL A 266 -10.08 -16.40 6.51
N ALA A 267 -10.87 -15.66 5.73
CA ALA A 267 -11.44 -14.39 6.17
C ALA A 267 -12.33 -14.58 7.41
N SER A 268 -13.13 -15.65 7.46
CA SER A 268 -13.95 -15.99 8.62
C SER A 268 -13.10 -16.32 9.86
N ARG A 269 -12.07 -17.16 9.74
CA ARG A 269 -11.16 -17.50 10.85
C ARG A 269 -10.41 -16.28 11.40
N LEU A 270 -10.07 -15.34 10.52
CA LEU A 270 -9.36 -14.11 10.89
C LEU A 270 -10.27 -12.98 11.37
N GLY A 271 -11.60 -13.17 11.38
CA GLY A 271 -12.55 -12.11 11.73
C GLY A 271 -12.48 -10.92 10.78
N GLY A 272 -12.02 -11.12 9.54
CA GLY A 272 -11.80 -10.06 8.56
C GLY A 272 -10.56 -9.19 8.79
N ASP A 273 -9.74 -9.42 9.83
CA ASP A 273 -8.51 -8.65 10.07
C ASP A 273 -7.29 -9.34 9.43
N PRO A 274 -6.76 -8.80 8.32
CA PRO A 274 -5.63 -9.40 7.63
C PRO A 274 -4.33 -9.35 8.44
N ARG A 275 -4.23 -8.56 9.52
CA ARG A 275 -3.03 -8.50 10.38
C ARG A 275 -2.92 -9.69 11.33
N GLN A 276 -4.01 -10.42 11.52
CA GLN A 276 -4.07 -11.59 12.40
C GLN A 276 -3.66 -12.89 11.69
N TRP A 277 -3.17 -12.81 10.45
CA TRP A 277 -2.82 -13.96 9.62
C TRP A 277 -1.86 -14.96 10.28
N ARG A 278 -1.04 -14.53 11.24
CA ARG A 278 -0.15 -15.44 12.00
C ARG A 278 -0.90 -16.51 12.79
N ARG A 279 -2.14 -16.24 13.21
CA ARG A 279 -3.02 -17.22 13.88
C ARG A 279 -3.37 -18.42 13.01
N LEU A 280 -3.11 -18.37 11.70
CA LEU A 280 -3.30 -19.51 10.81
C LEU A 280 -2.22 -20.58 10.97
N ALA A 281 -1.10 -20.25 11.64
CA ALA A 281 0.01 -21.17 11.93
C ALA A 281 -0.07 -21.82 13.32
N GLU A 282 -1.02 -21.38 14.15
CA GLU A 282 -1.29 -21.88 15.50
C GLU A 282 -2.38 -22.97 15.45
#